data_AF-A0A1M3N4J9-F1
#
_entry.id   AF-A0A1M3N4J9-F1
#
_cell.length_a   1.000
_cell.length_b   1.000
_cell.length_c   1.000
_cell.angle_alpha   90.00
_cell.angle_beta   90.00
_cell.angle_gamma   90.00
#
_symmetry.space_group_name_H-M   'P 1'
#
loop_
_entity.id
_entity.type
_entity.pdbx_description
1 polymer ?
#
loop_
_entity_poly.entity_id
_entity_poly.type
_entity_poly.pdbx_seq_one_letter_code
_entity_poly.pdbx_strand_id
1 'polypeptide(L)'
;MATPTLTSTERALLHEVRLSDEDHGGLAGEELTPDDYEAMARLCDLGLVEALGEYGEAPDGEEDEREAGATALLYRITAKGVEAIADDPRPDR
;
A
#
# COMPACT_ATOMS: atom_id res chain seq x y z
N MET A 1 -15.68 -5.22 15.67
CA MET A 1 -14.94 -3.94 15.86
C MET A 1 -15.41 -2.99 14.77
N ALA A 2 -15.53 -1.70 15.02
CA ALA A 2 -15.96 -0.77 13.98
C ALA A 2 -14.90 -0.72 12.87
N THR A 3 -15.30 -1.00 11.63
CA THR A 3 -14.46 -0.84 10.45
C THR A 3 -14.20 0.65 10.22
N PRO A 4 -12.95 1.05 9.93
CA PRO A 4 -12.63 2.44 9.68
C PRO A 4 -13.37 2.94 8.43
N THR A 5 -13.97 4.13 8.50
CA THR A 5 -14.62 4.75 7.34
C THR A 5 -13.55 5.22 6.34
N LEU A 6 -13.37 4.46 5.26
CA LEU A 6 -12.47 4.79 4.17
C LEU A 6 -13.12 5.72 3.14
N THR A 7 -12.33 6.62 2.56
CA THR A 7 -12.73 7.43 1.40
C THR A 7 -12.81 6.59 0.12
N SER A 8 -13.44 7.11 -0.94
CA SER A 8 -13.52 6.40 -2.22
C SER A 8 -12.15 6.07 -2.81
N THR A 9 -11.18 6.96 -2.68
CA THR A 9 -9.80 6.76 -3.16
C THR A 9 -9.10 5.67 -2.35
N GLU A 10 -9.15 5.74 -1.02
CA GLU A 10 -8.57 4.71 -0.14
C GLU A 10 -9.15 3.32 -0.40
N ARG A 11 -10.45 3.25 -0.70
CA ARG A 11 -11.11 1.98 -1.04
C ARG A 11 -10.65 1.43 -2.38
N ALA A 12 -10.61 2.28 -3.41
CA ALA A 12 -10.13 1.89 -4.73
C ALA A 12 -8.70 1.36 -4.63
N LEU A 13 -7.85 2.06 -3.87
CA LEU A 13 -6.46 1.69 -3.66
C LEU A 13 -6.30 0.40 -2.85
N LEU A 14 -7.10 0.22 -1.78
CA LEU A 14 -7.10 -1.02 -1.00
C LEU A 14 -7.51 -2.23 -1.85
N HIS A 15 -8.47 -2.03 -2.77
CA HIS A 15 -8.89 -3.06 -3.72
C HIS A 15 -7.82 -3.35 -4.77
N GLU A 16 -7.10 -2.33 -5.24
CA GLU A 16 -5.97 -2.49 -6.16
C GLU A 16 -4.84 -3.30 -5.51
N VAL A 17 -4.44 -2.95 -4.28
CA VAL A 17 -3.47 -3.71 -3.50
C VAL A 17 -3.90 -5.16 -3.32
N ARG A 18 -5.19 -5.44 -3.10
CA ARG A 18 -5.71 -6.80 -3.01
C ARG A 18 -5.50 -7.57 -4.31
N LEU A 19 -5.89 -6.97 -5.43
CA LEU A 19 -5.76 -7.59 -6.75
C LEU A 19 -4.29 -7.87 -7.09
N SER A 20 -3.41 -6.90 -6.84
CA SER A 20 -1.97 -7.04 -7.04
C SER A 20 -1.33 -8.06 -6.10
N ASP A 21 -1.79 -8.18 -4.84
CA ASP A 21 -1.36 -9.24 -3.92
C ASP A 21 -1.76 -10.64 -4.42
N GLU A 22 -2.95 -10.78 -5.03
CA GLU A 22 -3.40 -12.05 -5.61
C GLU A 22 -2.70 -12.40 -6.92
N ASP A 23 -2.35 -11.40 -7.75
CA ASP A 23 -1.76 -11.62 -9.08
C ASP A 23 -0.23 -11.81 -9.01
N HIS A 24 0.46 -10.92 -8.30
CA HIS A 24 1.93 -10.84 -8.28
C HIS A 24 2.54 -10.59 -6.89
N GLY A 25 1.75 -10.66 -5.81
CA GLY A 25 2.25 -10.64 -4.43
C GLY A 25 2.41 -9.25 -3.80
N GLY A 26 1.85 -8.21 -4.42
CA GLY A 26 1.73 -6.86 -3.86
C GLY A 26 1.74 -5.77 -4.93
N LEU A 27 1.31 -4.57 -4.58
CA LEU A 27 1.32 -3.39 -5.45
C LEU A 27 2.66 -2.67 -5.32
N ALA A 28 3.33 -2.37 -6.44
CA ALA A 28 4.59 -1.66 -6.38
C ALA A 28 4.35 -0.15 -6.18
N GLY A 29 5.15 0.48 -5.33
CA GLY A 29 5.04 1.90 -5.02
C GLY A 29 5.34 2.81 -6.21
N GLU A 30 6.05 2.31 -7.22
CA GLU A 30 6.26 3.00 -8.49
C GLU A 30 4.97 3.15 -9.32
N GLU A 31 3.97 2.31 -9.07
CA GLU A 31 2.66 2.35 -9.72
C GLU A 31 1.73 3.40 -9.07
N LEU A 32 2.09 3.90 -7.88
CA LEU A 32 1.30 4.88 -7.14
C LEU A 32 1.47 6.29 -7.70
N THR A 33 0.35 6.98 -7.88
CA THR A 33 0.39 8.40 -8.22
C THR A 33 0.70 9.24 -6.97
N PRO A 34 1.12 10.51 -7.13
CA PRO A 34 1.38 11.41 -6.01
C PRO A 34 0.21 11.54 -5.03
N ASP A 35 -1.03 11.53 -5.55
CA ASP A 35 -2.26 11.61 -4.77
C ASP A 35 -2.57 10.30 -4.01
N ASP A 36 -2.09 9.15 -4.51
CA ASP A 36 -2.29 7.85 -3.86
C ASP A 36 -1.36 7.65 -2.66
N TYR A 37 -0.21 8.34 -2.59
CA TYR A 37 0.70 8.19 -1.46
C TYR A 37 0.06 8.56 -0.13
N GLU A 38 -0.75 9.63 -0.08
CA GLU A 38 -1.42 10.04 1.15
C GLU A 38 -2.46 9.01 1.58
N ALA A 39 -3.24 8.49 0.62
CA ALA A 39 -4.20 7.42 0.85
C ALA A 39 -3.50 6.12 1.29
N MET A 40 -2.41 5.72 0.65
CA MET A 40 -1.62 4.53 0.98
C MET A 40 -1.00 4.63 2.36
N ALA A 41 -0.43 5.79 2.71
CA ALA A 41 0.12 6.04 4.04
C ALA A 41 -0.95 5.88 5.12
N ARG A 42 -2.16 6.38 4.87
CA ARG A 42 -3.30 6.21 5.78
C ARG A 42 -3.75 4.75 5.88
N LEU A 43 -3.79 4.01 4.77
CA LEU A 43 -4.11 2.58 4.77
C LEU A 43 -3.08 1.77 5.58
N CYS A 44 -1.80 2.15 5.52
CA CYS A 44 -0.74 1.59 6.34
C CYS A 44 -0.92 1.93 7.83
N ASP A 45 -1.21 3.18 8.17
CA ASP A 45 -1.47 3.62 9.55
C ASP A 45 -2.67 2.89 10.18
N LEU A 46 -3.72 2.65 9.37
CA LEU A 46 -4.88 1.86 9.78
C LEU A 46 -4.57 0.36 9.89
N GLY A 47 -3.39 -0.10 9.46
CA GLY A 47 -2.97 -1.50 9.44
C GLY A 47 -3.74 -2.36 8.44
N LEU A 48 -4.31 -1.74 7.41
CA LEU A 48 -5.04 -2.44 6.34
C LEU A 48 -4.10 -2.92 5.22
N VAL A 49 -2.99 -2.21 5.06
CA VAL A 49 -1.92 -2.51 4.12
C VAL A 49 -0.60 -2.54 4.90
N GLU A 50 0.31 -3.40 4.50
CA GLU A 50 1.68 -3.47 4.99
C GLU A 50 2.63 -3.05 3.88
N ALA A 51 3.47 -2.04 4.16
CA ALA A 51 4.52 -1.63 3.26
C ALA A 51 5.76 -2.51 3.49
N LEU A 52 6.10 -3.35 2.52
CA LEU A 52 7.29 -4.16 2.46
C LEU A 52 8.32 -3.46 1.58
N GLY A 53 9.30 -2.83 2.22
CA GLY A 53 10.45 -2.27 1.53
C GLY A 53 11.55 -1.98 2.54
N GLU A 54 12.79 -2.16 2.13
CA GLU A 54 13.92 -1.64 2.89
C GLU A 54 13.82 -0.12 2.80
N TYR A 55 13.44 0.57 3.88
CA TYR A 55 13.98 1.91 4.06
C TYR A 55 15.48 1.70 4.13
N GLY A 56 16.17 1.95 3.02
CA GLY A 56 17.61 1.86 2.97
C GLY A 56 18.12 2.72 4.12
N GLU A 57 18.62 2.06 5.16
CA GLU A 57 19.54 2.67 6.08
C GLU A 57 20.61 3.25 5.17
N ALA A 58 20.74 4.58 5.14
CA ALA A 58 21.75 5.22 4.31
C ALA A 58 23.08 4.53 4.69
N PRO A 59 23.76 3.84 3.76
CA PRO A 59 25.02 3.21 4.09
C PRO A 59 25.94 4.35 4.52
N ASP A 60 26.34 4.32 5.78
CA ASP A 60 27.20 5.34 6.38
C ASP A 60 28.48 5.41 5.56
N GLY A 61 28.61 6.47 4.76
CA GLY A 61 29.81 6.88 4.06
C GLY A 61 30.33 5.93 2.97
N GLU A 62 29.95 6.18 1.71
CA GLU A 62 30.93 6.61 0.69
C GLU A 62 30.21 7.09 -0.58
N GLU A 63 30.74 8.16 -1.15
CA GLU A 63 30.24 8.81 -2.36
C GLU A 63 30.47 7.89 -3.57
N ASP A 64 29.49 7.04 -3.92
CA ASP A 64 29.43 6.41 -5.25
C ASP A 64 28.11 6.76 -5.93
N GLU A 65 28.23 7.66 -6.90
CA GLU A 65 27.16 8.43 -7.55
C GLU A 65 26.37 7.60 -8.60
N ARG A 66 26.32 6.28 -8.46
CA ARG A 66 25.70 5.41 -9.46
C ARG A 66 24.71 4.45 -8.82
N GLU A 67 23.44 4.69 -9.13
CA GLU A 67 22.30 3.83 -8.83
C GLU A 67 21.87 3.83 -7.37
N ALA A 68 21.38 4.97 -6.88
CA ALA A 68 20.35 4.96 -5.84
C ALA A 68 19.10 4.27 -6.42
N GLY A 69 19.13 2.93 -6.47
CA GLY A 69 18.05 2.10 -6.95
C GLY A 69 16.81 2.49 -6.17
N ALA A 70 15.79 2.97 -6.88
CA ALA A 70 14.49 3.24 -6.31
C ALA A 70 14.07 2.00 -5.52
N THR A 71 14.11 2.11 -4.20
CA THR A 71 13.80 0.97 -3.35
C THR A 71 12.35 0.62 -3.60
N ALA A 72 12.10 -0.53 -4.22
CA ALA A 72 10.77 -0.95 -4.60
C ALA A 72 9.94 -1.19 -3.33
N LEU A 73 9.24 -0.15 -2.87
CA LEU A 73 8.23 -0.27 -1.82
C LEU A 73 7.12 -1.15 -2.39
N LEU A 74 6.91 -2.32 -1.80
CA LEU A 74 5.84 -3.24 -2.18
C LEU A 74 4.76 -3.20 -1.12
N TYR A 75 3.52 -2.91 -1.50
CA TYR A 75 2.40 -2.84 -0.59
C TYR A 75 1.59 -4.13 -0.66
N ARG A 76 1.35 -4.77 0.50
CA ARG A 76 0.56 -6.00 0.61
C ARG A 76 -0.65 -5.81 1.49
N ILE A 77 -1.76 -6.44 1.12
CA ILE A 77 -2.98 -6.36 1.93
C ILE A 77 -2.85 -7.22 3.20
N THR A 78 -3.29 -6.69 4.33
CA THR A 78 -3.34 -7.46 5.59
C THR A 78 -4.67 -8.19 5.72
N ALA A 79 -4.76 -9.15 6.66
CA ALA A 79 -6.05 -9.80 6.97
C ALA A 79 -7.14 -8.77 7.34
N LYS A 80 -6.77 -7.72 8.07
CA LYS A 80 -7.67 -6.61 8.43
C LYS A 80 -8.12 -5.81 7.21
N GLY A 81 -7.22 -5.61 6.24
CA GLY A 81 -7.56 -5.00 4.95
C GLY A 81 -8.59 -5.80 4.17
N VAL A 82 -8.43 -7.13 4.12
CA VAL A 82 -9.40 -8.04 3.48
C VAL A 82 -10.77 -7.96 4.17
N GLU A 83 -10.79 -7.97 5.51
CA GLU A 83 -12.03 -7.81 6.27
C GLU A 83 -12.70 -6.45 6.01
N ALA A 84 -11.91 -5.37 5.88
CA ALA A 84 -12.43 -4.03 5.58
C ALA A 84 -13.07 -3.91 4.19
N ILE A 85 -12.62 -4.70 3.21
CA ILE A 85 -13.29 -4.81 1.90
C ILE A 85 -14.62 -5.57 2.04
N ALA A 86 -14.64 -6.65 2.83
CA ALA A 86 -15.81 -7.53 2.95
C ALA A 86 -16.96 -6.94 3.80
N ASP A 87 -16.63 -6.11 4.79
CA ASP A 87 -17.60 -5.48 5.70
C ASP A 87 -18.31 -4.28 5.09
N ASP A 88 -17.85 -3.77 3.94
CA ASP A 88 -18.45 -2.60 3.32
C ASP A 88 -19.79 -2.94 2.63
N PRO A 89 -20.92 -2.36 3.08
CA PRO A 89 -22.20 -2.56 2.44
C PRO A 89 -22.31 -1.69 1.17
N ARG A 90 -21.68 -2.17 0.06
CA ARG A 90 -22.11 -2.10 -1.36
C ARG A 90 -21.63 -0.92 -2.26
N PRO A 91 -21.67 -1.10 -3.61
CA PRO A 91 -22.96 -1.06 -4.34
C PRO A 91 -23.26 -2.39 -5.06
N ASP A 92 -24.45 -2.98 -4.80
CA ASP A 92 -25.15 -3.74 -5.84
C ASP A 92 -25.25 -2.78 -7.03
N ARG A 93 -24.66 -3.23 -8.12
CA ARG A 93 -24.62 -2.70 -9.47
C ARG A 93 -25.85 -1.89 -9.92
#